data_AF-A0A3D1DZ18-F1
#
_entry.id   AF-A0A3D1DZ18-F1
#
_cell.length_a   1.000
_cell.length_b   1.000
_cell.length_c   1.000
_cell.angle_alpha   90.00
_cell.angle_beta   90.00
_cell.angle_gamma   90.00
#
_symmetry.space_group_name_H-M   'P 1'
#
loop_
_entity.id
_entity.type
_entity.pdbx_description
1 polymer ?
#
loop_
_entity_poly.entity_id
_entity_poly.type
_entity_poly.pdbx_seq_one_letter_code
_entity_poly.pdbx_strand_id
1 'polypeptide(L)' 'RLMLLVEPACAASLGTALGPLRSRLAGKKIGVLACGSNISIERYNKYTNGVEMLTVPAA' A
#
# COMPACT_ATOMS: atom_id res chain seq x y z
N ARG A 1 12.52 5.47 5.66
CA ARG A 1 11.27 5.67 4.87
C ARG A 1 11.20 4.55 3.84
N LEU A 2 10.16 3.71 3.86
CA LEU A 2 9.98 2.65 2.88
C LEU A 2 9.27 3.23 1.65
N MET A 3 9.81 3.00 0.45
CA MET A 3 9.24 3.43 -0.83
C MET A 3 9.18 2.22 -1.75
N LEU A 4 7.98 1.81 -2.17
CA LEU A 4 7.77 0.67 -3.04
C LEU A 4 6.87 1.08 -4.21
N LEU A 5 7.31 0.84 -5.44
CA LEU A 5 6.47 0.93 -6.63
C LEU A 5 5.83 -0.43 -6.85
N VAL A 6 4.52 -0.54 -6.68
CA VAL A 6 3.81 -1.81 -6.70
C VAL A 6 2.55 -1.76 -7.55
N GLU A 7 2.09 -2.93 -7.99
CA GLU A 7 0.81 -3.06 -8.69
C GLU A 7 -0.37 -3.07 -7.69
N PRO A 8 -1.63 -2.84 -8.15
CA PRO A 8 -2.80 -2.71 -7.28
C PRO A 8 -3.03 -3.86 -6.27
N ALA A 9 -2.82 -5.13 -6.62
CA ALA A 9 -3.11 -6.23 -5.69
C ALA A 9 -2.10 -6.23 -4.52
N CYS A 10 -0.83 -5.95 -4.80
CA CYS A 10 0.20 -5.72 -3.80
C CYS A 10 -0.11 -4.49 -2.91
N ALA A 11 -0.53 -3.37 -3.51
CA ALA A 11 -0.93 -2.16 -2.77
C ALA A 11 -2.14 -2.40 -1.84
N ALA A 12 -3.12 -3.22 -2.27
CA ALA A 12 -4.33 -3.49 -1.52
C ALA A 12 -4.06 -4.16 -0.17
N SER A 13 -3.06 -5.05 -0.09
CA SER A 13 -2.67 -5.71 1.17
C SER A 13 -2.18 -4.70 2.21
N LEU A 14 -1.31 -3.78 1.81
CA LEU A 14 -0.80 -2.73 2.69
C LEU A 14 -1.89 -1.70 3.03
N GLY A 15 -2.66 -1.25 2.03
CA GLY A 15 -3.74 -0.28 2.23
C GLY A 15 -4.83 -0.80 3.17
N THR A 16 -5.16 -2.09 3.08
CA THR A 16 -6.13 -2.74 3.97
C THR A 16 -5.62 -2.81 5.41
N ALA A 17 -4.33 -3.13 5.59
CA ALA A 17 -3.71 -3.18 6.91
C ALA A 17 -3.67 -1.81 7.60
N LEU A 18 -3.42 -0.74 6.83
CA LEU A 18 -3.36 0.64 7.33
C LEU A 18 -4.74 1.29 7.48
N GLY A 19 -5.75 0.82 6.74
CA GLY A 19 -7.10 1.37 6.74
C GLY A 19 -8.11 0.42 7.41
N PRO A 20 -9.01 -0.24 6.65
CA PRO A 20 -10.15 -0.99 7.20
C PRO A 20 -9.82 -2.03 8.29
N LEU A 21 -8.65 -2.70 8.22
CA LEU A 21 -8.27 -3.70 9.22
C LEU A 21 -7.41 -3.14 10.36
N ARG A 22 -7.09 -1.84 10.37
CA ARG A 22 -6.18 -1.24 11.36
C ARG A 22 -6.54 -1.60 12.79
N SER A 23 -7.80 -1.44 13.19
CA SER A 23 -8.26 -1.76 14.55
C SER A 23 -8.15 -3.25 14.88
N ARG A 24 -8.38 -4.14 13.90
CA ARG A 24 -8.27 -5.59 14.08
C ARG A 24 -6.80 -6.05 14.21
N LEU A 25 -5.88 -5.32 13.61
CA LEU A 25 -4.46 -5.63 13.57
C LEU A 25 -3.66 -4.91 14.67
N ALA A 26 -4.27 -3.97 15.39
CA ALA A 26 -3.63 -3.23 16.47
C ALA A 26 -3.00 -4.15 17.52
N GLY A 27 -1.74 -3.87 17.88
CA GLY A 27 -0.96 -4.64 18.85
C GLY A 27 -0.44 -6.00 18.36
N LYS A 28 -0.76 -6.42 17.13
CA LYS A 28 -0.27 -7.68 16.55
C LYS A 28 1.00 -7.45 15.75
N LYS A 29 1.94 -8.40 15.82
CA LYS A 29 3.05 -8.49 14.86
C LYS A 29 2.51 -9.09 13.58
N ILE A 30 2.46 -8.29 12.51
CA ILE A 30 1.92 -8.71 11.21
C ILE A 30 2.99 -8.55 10.13
N GLY A 31 2.95 -9.44 9.14
CA GLY A 31 3.74 -9.33 7.92
C GLY A 31 2.83 -9.02 6.74
N VAL A 32 3.28 -8.15 5.84
CA VAL A 32 2.64 -7.93 4.54
C VAL A 32 3.56 -8.53 3.48
N LEU A 33 3.04 -9.46 2.68
CA LEU A 33 3.78 -10.03 1.56
C LEU A 33 3.56 -9.18 0.32
N ALA A 34 4.61 -8.48 -0.10
CA ALA A 34 4.63 -7.75 -1.38
C ALA A 34 5.18 -8.67 -2.48
N CYS A 35 4.30 -9.46 -3.12
CA CYS A 35 4.71 -10.52 -4.04
C CYS A 35 5.07 -10.07 -5.46
N GLY A 36 4.77 -8.82 -5.85
CA GLY A 36 5.06 -8.34 -7.20
C GLY A 36 4.97 -6.83 -7.37
N SER A 37 5.75 -6.33 -8.33
CA SER A 37 5.83 -4.92 -8.73
C SER A 37 5.73 -4.74 -10.25
N ASN A 38 5.34 -5.78 -11.00
CA ASN A 38 5.24 -5.74 -12.45
C ASN A 38 4.00 -4.95 -12.89
N ILE A 39 4.13 -3.62 -12.92
CA ILE A 39 3.14 -2.69 -13.45
C ILE A 39 3.79 -1.77 -14.48
N SER A 40 3.07 -1.49 -15.58
CA SER A 40 3.52 -0.49 -16.55
C SER A 40 3.31 0.93 -16.00
N ILE A 41 4.10 1.89 -16.48
CA ILE A 41 4.01 3.28 -16.02
C ILE A 41 2.65 3.90 -16.38
N GLU A 42 2.06 3.54 -17.52
CA GLU A 42 0.74 4.01 -17.95
C GLU A 42 -0.34 3.53 -16.98
N ARG A 43 -0.26 2.26 -16.58
CA ARG A 43 -1.22 1.68 -15.63
C ARG A 43 -1.03 2.25 -14.24
N TYR A 44 0.20 2.47 -13.79
CA TYR A 44 0.47 3.15 -12.53
C TYR A 44 -0.15 4.55 -12.52
N ASN A 45 0.16 5.37 -13.53
CA ASN A 45 -0.38 6.73 -13.67
C ASN A 45 -1.91 6.76 -13.73
N LYS A 46 -2.55 5.79 -14.39
CA LYS A 46 -4.01 5.66 -14.40
C LYS A 46 -4.61 5.57 -13.00
N TYR A 47 -3.93 4.91 -12.06
CA TYR A 47 -4.41 4.73 -10.69
C TYR A 47 -3.94 5.80 -9.72
N THR A 48 -2.81 6.47 -10.00
CA THR A 48 -2.19 7.42 -9.07
C THR A 48 -2.31 8.88 -9.47
N ASN A 49 -2.71 9.21 -10.70
CA ASN A 49 -2.85 10.60 -11.12
C ASN A 49 -4.00 11.28 -10.38
N GLY A 50 -3.70 12.39 -9.71
CA GLY A 50 -4.69 13.22 -9.01
C GLY A 50 -5.16 12.67 -7.67
N VAL A 51 -4.61 11.54 -7.19
CA VAL A 51 -4.86 11.05 -5.83
C VAL A 51 -3.78 11.51 -4.88
N GLU A 52 -4.20 11.87 -3.67
CA GLU A 52 -3.30 12.22 -2.59
C GLU A 52 -2.68 10.95 -2.02
N MET A 53 -1.36 10.94 -1.90
CA MET A 53 -0.66 9.77 -1.36
C MET A 53 -0.98 9.64 0.13
N LEU A 54 -1.35 8.44 0.58
CA LEU A 54 -1.63 8.19 1.99
C LEU A 54 -0.36 8.45 2.83
N THR A 55 -0.31 9.57 3.53
CA THR A 55 0.78 9.88 4.46
C THR A 55 0.48 9.23 5.81
N VAL A 56 1.23 8.19 6.16
CA VAL A 56 1.22 7.67 7.53
C VAL A 56 2.29 8.45 8.30
N PRO A 57 1.97 9.10 9.44
CA PRO A 57 2.98 9.72 10.29
C PRO A 57 4.07 8.71 10.61
N ALA A 58 5.33 9.15 10.58
CA ALA A 58 6.40 8.35 11.14
C ALA A 58 6.09 8.16 12.64
N ALA A 59 5.98 6.90 13.06
CA ALA A 59 5.91 6.55 14.47
C ALA A 59 7.22 6.88 15.18
#